data_AF-A0A0M6XUI2-F1
#
_entry.id   AF-A0A0M6XUI2-F1
#
_cell.length_a   1.000
_cell.length_b   1.000
_cell.length_c   1.000
_cell.angle_alpha   90.00
_cell.angle_beta   90.00
_cell.angle_gamma   90.00
#
_symmetry.space_group_name_H-M   'P 1'
#
loop_
_entity.id
_entity.type
_entity.pdbx_description
1 polymer ?
#
loop_
_entity_poly.entity_id
_entity_poly.type
_entity_poly.pdbx_seq_one_letter_code
_entity_poly.pdbx_strand_id
1 'polypeptide(L)'
;MPELVELFESDDDAQYIARQGEVSAWDNADFVEAVEATGRKTLVIAGVWTSVCVAFPALQANAEGYTVYTVMDASGDVSKMASDAALDRMVAAGIIPVTTNTMMSETHRTWNRDDWQEWLGLYSELVPEYNAAVQNYNSAQEAAGEDVSPVDNN
;
A
#
# COMPACT_ATOMS: atom_id res chain seq x y z
N MET A 1 -16.35 -2.96 9.74
CA MET A 1 -14.92 -3.21 10.03
C MET A 1 -14.42 -1.98 10.77
N PRO A 2 -14.65 -1.93 12.10
CA PRO A 2 -14.36 -0.74 12.92
C PRO A 2 -12.86 -0.43 12.97
N GLU A 3 -12.03 -1.47 13.01
CA GLU A 3 -10.57 -1.38 13.14
C GLU A 3 -9.92 -0.61 11.98
N LEU A 4 -10.46 -0.72 10.76
CA LEU A 4 -9.95 0.04 9.61
C LEU A 4 -10.38 1.50 9.64
N VAL A 5 -11.52 1.82 10.26
CA VAL A 5 -11.92 3.23 10.46
C VAL A 5 -10.99 3.86 11.50
N GLU A 6 -10.76 3.17 12.61
CA GLU A 6 -9.84 3.59 13.68
C GLU A 6 -8.42 3.86 13.15
N LEU A 7 -7.92 3.03 12.23
CA LEU A 7 -6.60 3.22 11.63
C LEU A 7 -6.44 4.56 10.89
N PHE A 8 -7.53 5.07 10.30
CA PHE A 8 -7.54 6.32 9.55
C PHE A 8 -8.15 7.50 10.30
N GLU A 9 -8.51 7.34 11.59
CA GLU A 9 -9.11 8.42 12.38
C GLU A 9 -8.19 9.64 12.55
N SER A 10 -6.88 9.45 12.48
CA SER A 10 -5.90 10.53 12.56
C SER A 10 -5.61 11.22 11.23
N ASP A 11 -6.16 10.73 10.12
CA ASP A 11 -5.97 11.28 8.78
C ASP A 11 -7.19 12.15 8.41
N ASP A 12 -7.04 13.48 8.53
CA ASP A 12 -8.10 14.44 8.24
C ASP A 12 -8.55 14.40 6.77
N ASP A 13 -7.73 13.87 5.85
CA ASP A 13 -8.05 13.75 4.43
C ASP A 13 -8.75 12.41 4.09
N ALA A 14 -8.77 11.44 5.01
CA ALA A 14 -9.38 10.14 4.79
C ALA A 14 -10.91 10.23 4.82
N GLN A 15 -11.57 9.70 3.78
CA GLN A 15 -13.02 9.67 3.68
C GLN A 15 -13.58 8.26 3.86
N TYR A 16 -14.50 8.10 4.80
CA TYR A 16 -15.24 6.86 5.00
C TYR A 16 -16.54 6.85 4.18
N ILE A 17 -16.66 5.91 3.25
CA ILE A 17 -17.81 5.79 2.35
C ILE A 17 -18.40 4.39 2.48
N ALA A 18 -19.52 4.29 3.20
CA ALA A 18 -20.27 3.05 3.31
C ALA A 18 -21.06 2.78 2.02
N ARG A 19 -20.80 1.63 1.40
CA ARG A 19 -21.63 1.14 0.27
C ARG A 19 -23.03 0.78 0.75
N GLN A 20 -24.03 1.04 -0.07
CA GLN A 20 -25.45 0.85 0.26
C GLN A 20 -25.97 -0.53 -0.16
N GLY A 21 -25.15 -1.29 -0.90
CA GLY A 21 -25.41 -2.66 -1.30
C GLY A 21 -24.53 -3.13 -2.46
N GLU A 22 -23.77 -2.21 -3.05
CA GLU A 22 -22.91 -2.44 -4.19
C GLU A 22 -21.75 -3.38 -3.84
N VAL A 23 -21.44 -4.28 -4.76
CA VAL A 23 -20.29 -5.18 -4.65
C VAL A 23 -19.01 -4.41 -4.99
N SER A 24 -18.99 -3.72 -6.13
CA SER A 24 -17.88 -2.83 -6.48
C SER A 24 -18.05 -1.48 -5.79
N ALA A 25 -16.95 -0.92 -5.28
CA ALA A 25 -16.96 0.46 -4.80
C ALA A 25 -17.21 1.47 -5.91
N TRP A 26 -16.79 1.15 -7.13
CA TRP A 26 -16.94 2.06 -8.29
C TRP A 26 -18.40 2.16 -8.80
N ASP A 27 -19.28 1.26 -8.36
CA ASP A 27 -20.72 1.37 -8.65
C ASP A 27 -21.43 2.34 -7.68
N ASN A 28 -20.76 2.77 -6.60
CA ASN A 28 -21.27 3.76 -5.67
C ASN A 28 -20.84 5.16 -6.12
N ALA A 29 -21.82 6.00 -6.46
CA ALA A 29 -21.59 7.37 -6.91
C ALA A 29 -20.85 8.23 -5.86
N ASP A 30 -21.16 8.05 -4.56
CA ASP A 30 -20.49 8.78 -3.47
C ASP A 30 -18.98 8.45 -3.44
N PHE A 31 -18.63 7.19 -3.72
CA PHE A 31 -17.24 6.75 -3.79
C PHE A 31 -16.50 7.33 -4.99
N VAL A 32 -17.13 7.29 -6.18
CA VAL A 32 -16.52 7.85 -7.40
C VAL A 32 -16.34 9.36 -7.27
N GLU A 33 -17.34 10.09 -6.76
CA GLU A 33 -17.26 11.53 -6.53
C GLU A 33 -16.13 11.88 -5.56
N ALA A 34 -15.97 11.13 -4.46
CA ALA A 34 -14.87 11.33 -3.53
C ALA A 34 -13.49 11.09 -4.16
N VAL A 35 -13.35 10.05 -4.99
CA VAL A 35 -12.11 9.78 -5.72
C VAL A 35 -11.81 10.90 -6.72
N GLU A 36 -12.80 11.35 -7.48
CA GLU A 36 -12.66 12.46 -8.43
C GLU A 36 -12.28 13.77 -7.75
N ALA A 37 -12.86 14.05 -6.57
CA ALA A 37 -12.57 15.24 -5.77
C ALA A 37 -11.10 15.32 -5.32
N THR A 38 -10.39 14.19 -5.23
CA THR A 38 -8.94 14.18 -4.93
C THR A 38 -8.10 14.81 -6.05
N GLY A 39 -8.64 14.89 -7.27
CA GLY A 39 -7.94 15.35 -8.47
C GLY A 39 -6.79 14.43 -8.93
N ARG A 40 -6.58 13.29 -8.28
CA ARG A 40 -5.50 12.34 -8.62
C ARG A 40 -5.89 11.48 -9.82
N LYS A 41 -4.93 11.20 -10.70
CA LYS A 41 -5.10 10.30 -11.85
C LYS A 41 -4.45 8.94 -11.68
N THR A 42 -3.67 8.78 -10.62
CA THR A 42 -3.06 7.52 -10.22
C THR A 42 -3.75 7.04 -8.95
N LEU A 43 -4.25 5.81 -8.97
CA LEU A 43 -4.91 5.17 -7.84
C LEU A 43 -4.07 3.99 -7.35
N VAL A 44 -3.95 3.87 -6.03
CA VAL A 44 -3.36 2.71 -5.37
C VAL A 44 -4.49 2.01 -4.63
N ILE A 45 -4.76 0.76 -4.97
CA ILE A 45 -5.91 0.01 -4.47
C ILE A 45 -5.43 -1.26 -3.76
N ALA A 46 -5.94 -1.47 -2.54
CA ALA A 46 -5.73 -2.66 -1.73
C ALA A 46 -7.03 -3.06 -1.05
N GLY A 47 -7.22 -4.34 -0.73
CA GLY A 47 -8.42 -4.79 -0.01
C GLY A 47 -8.75 -6.26 -0.16
N VAL A 48 -9.96 -6.61 0.29
CA VAL A 48 -10.40 -8.00 0.46
C VAL A 48 -11.88 -8.09 0.01
N TRP A 49 -12.28 -8.98 -0.92
CA TRP A 49 -11.47 -9.97 -1.65
C TRP A 49 -10.75 -9.38 -2.87
N THR A 50 -9.54 -9.84 -3.17
CA THR A 50 -8.73 -9.41 -4.33
C THR A 50 -9.50 -9.57 -5.65
N SER A 51 -10.13 -10.73 -5.89
CA SER A 51 -10.87 -11.04 -7.11
C SER A 51 -12.15 -10.25 -7.33
N VAL A 52 -12.64 -9.55 -6.31
CA VAL A 52 -13.93 -8.84 -6.34
C VAL A 52 -13.75 -7.38 -5.94
N CYS A 53 -13.55 -7.11 -4.65
CA CYS A 53 -13.53 -5.77 -4.07
C CYS A 53 -12.32 -4.94 -4.51
N VAL A 54 -11.22 -5.58 -4.95
CA VAL A 54 -10.06 -4.88 -5.53
C VAL A 54 -10.17 -4.86 -7.05
N ALA A 55 -10.34 -6.02 -7.68
CA ALA A 55 -10.32 -6.13 -9.13
C ALA A 55 -11.45 -5.33 -9.81
N PHE A 56 -12.67 -5.31 -9.27
CA PHE A 56 -13.79 -4.65 -9.93
C PHE A 56 -13.60 -3.13 -10.01
N PRO A 57 -13.38 -2.41 -8.89
CA PRO A 57 -13.13 -0.97 -8.98
C PRO A 57 -11.84 -0.64 -9.72
N ALA A 58 -10.79 -1.47 -9.62
CA ALA A 58 -9.56 -1.26 -10.38
C ALA A 58 -9.80 -1.31 -11.90
N LEU A 59 -10.57 -2.29 -12.38
CA LEU A 59 -10.91 -2.42 -13.81
C LEU A 59 -11.80 -1.28 -14.30
N GLN A 60 -12.78 -0.85 -13.50
CA GLN A 60 -13.67 0.25 -13.84
C GLN A 60 -12.92 1.59 -13.88
N ALA A 61 -12.12 1.90 -12.86
CA ALA A 61 -11.28 3.08 -12.84
C ALA A 61 -10.27 3.10 -13.99
N ASN A 62 -9.62 1.97 -14.28
CA ASN A 62 -8.70 1.88 -15.40
C ASN A 62 -9.40 2.12 -16.75
N ALA A 63 -10.64 1.62 -16.93
CA ALA A 63 -11.44 1.89 -18.13
C ALA A 63 -11.82 3.38 -18.27
N GLU A 64 -11.94 4.12 -17.16
CA GLU A 64 -12.16 5.57 -17.12
C GLU A 64 -10.86 6.39 -17.27
N GLY A 65 -9.72 5.72 -17.48
CA GLY A 65 -8.44 6.35 -17.79
C GLY A 65 -7.56 6.68 -16.57
N TYR A 66 -7.88 6.15 -15.39
CA TYR A 66 -6.97 6.20 -14.25
C TYR A 66 -5.80 5.23 -14.46
N THR A 67 -4.61 5.61 -13.99
CA THR A 67 -3.49 4.65 -13.84
C THR A 67 -3.67 3.93 -12.51
N VAL A 68 -3.83 2.61 -12.54
CA VAL A 68 -4.16 1.85 -11.32
C VAL A 68 -3.02 0.92 -10.94
N TYR A 69 -2.63 1.03 -9.66
CA TYR A 69 -1.71 0.13 -8.99
C TYR A 69 -2.50 -0.72 -7.98
N THR A 70 -2.28 -2.03 -7.95
CA THR A 70 -2.93 -2.93 -6.98
C THR A 70 -1.90 -3.55 -6.05
N VAL A 71 -2.06 -3.35 -4.75
CA VAL A 71 -1.09 -3.80 -3.73
C VAL A 71 -1.42 -5.23 -3.30
N MET A 72 -0.68 -6.20 -3.84
CA MET A 72 -1.05 -7.62 -3.76
C MET A 72 -0.80 -8.25 -2.39
N ASP A 73 0.23 -7.80 -1.67
CA ASP A 73 0.57 -8.26 -0.32
C ASP A 73 -0.26 -7.57 0.78
N ALA A 74 -0.96 -6.48 0.45
CA ALA A 74 -1.99 -5.84 1.28
C ALA A 74 -3.42 -6.24 0.85
N SER A 75 -3.55 -7.24 -0.03
CA SER A 75 -4.84 -7.76 -0.51
C SER A 75 -4.96 -9.25 -0.24
N GLY A 76 -6.18 -9.75 -0.06
CA GLY A 76 -6.43 -11.14 0.30
C GLY A 76 -7.63 -11.74 -0.42
N ASP A 77 -7.58 -13.04 -0.67
CA ASP A 77 -8.65 -13.80 -1.32
C ASP A 77 -8.84 -15.16 -0.65
N VAL A 78 -9.91 -15.88 -1.02
CA VAL A 78 -10.26 -17.19 -0.45
C VAL A 78 -9.26 -18.30 -0.79
N SER A 79 -8.45 -18.10 -1.84
CA SER A 79 -7.41 -19.05 -2.24
C SER A 79 -6.37 -18.40 -3.13
N LYS A 80 -5.17 -19.01 -3.21
CA LYS A 80 -4.15 -18.61 -4.18
C LYS A 80 -4.64 -18.65 -5.62
N MET A 81 -5.42 -19.66 -6.00
CA MET A 81 -5.99 -19.76 -7.34
C MET A 81 -6.88 -18.54 -7.67
N ALA A 82 -7.70 -18.08 -6.72
CA ALA A 82 -8.53 -16.89 -6.89
C ALA A 82 -7.68 -15.62 -7.03
N SER A 83 -6.67 -15.45 -6.18
CA SER A 83 -5.73 -14.33 -6.28
C SER A 83 -4.97 -14.31 -7.62
N ASP A 84 -4.49 -15.47 -8.08
CA ASP A 84 -3.74 -15.59 -9.32
C ASP A 84 -4.63 -15.27 -10.55
N ALA A 85 -5.87 -15.78 -10.57
CA ALA A 85 -6.81 -15.47 -11.64
C ALA A 85 -7.20 -13.97 -11.67
N ALA A 86 -7.33 -13.34 -10.50
CA ALA A 86 -7.57 -11.91 -10.39
C ALA A 86 -6.38 -11.10 -10.91
N LEU A 87 -5.16 -11.49 -10.51
CA LEU A 87 -3.92 -10.87 -10.95
C LEU A 87 -3.79 -10.92 -12.48
N ASP A 88 -3.96 -12.09 -13.09
CA ASP A 88 -3.89 -12.27 -14.54
C ASP A 88 -4.89 -11.36 -15.27
N ARG A 89 -6.13 -11.28 -14.75
CA ARG A 89 -7.17 -10.42 -15.31
C ARG A 89 -6.82 -8.94 -15.22
N MET A 90 -6.29 -8.50 -14.08
CA MET A 90 -5.90 -7.09 -13.86
C MET A 90 -4.72 -6.70 -14.76
N VAL A 91 -3.68 -7.53 -14.83
CA VAL A 91 -2.52 -7.31 -15.70
C VAL A 91 -2.94 -7.24 -17.17
N ALA A 92 -3.82 -8.13 -17.62
CA ALA A 92 -4.32 -8.11 -18.99
C ALA A 92 -5.09 -6.83 -19.34
N ALA A 93 -5.63 -6.12 -18.35
CA ALA A 93 -6.30 -4.84 -18.51
C ALA A 93 -5.34 -3.62 -18.43
N GLY A 94 -4.05 -3.84 -18.14
CA GLY A 94 -3.05 -2.77 -18.00
C GLY A 94 -2.89 -2.22 -16.57
N ILE A 95 -3.49 -2.87 -15.57
CA ILE A 95 -3.33 -2.53 -14.15
C ILE A 95 -1.96 -3.05 -13.66
N ILE A 96 -1.30 -2.29 -12.78
CA ILE A 96 0.08 -2.55 -12.34
C ILE A 96 0.08 -3.19 -10.95
N PRO A 97 0.26 -4.51 -10.83
CA PRO A 97 0.38 -5.15 -9.52
C PRO A 97 1.73 -4.81 -8.88
N VAL A 98 1.69 -4.43 -7.61
CA VAL A 98 2.87 -4.09 -6.80
C VAL A 98 2.77 -4.73 -5.41
N THR A 99 3.85 -4.63 -4.66
CA THR A 99 3.90 -4.95 -3.22
C THR A 99 4.06 -3.68 -2.41
N THR A 100 3.75 -3.73 -1.12
CA THR A 100 3.86 -2.60 -0.19
C THR A 100 5.29 -2.05 -0.19
N ASN A 101 6.29 -2.95 -0.11
CA ASN A 101 7.70 -2.56 -0.17
C ASN A 101 8.10 -1.91 -1.52
N THR A 102 7.54 -2.38 -2.64
CA THR A 102 7.78 -1.76 -3.95
C THR A 102 7.21 -0.34 -3.98
N MET A 103 5.97 -0.15 -3.51
CA MET A 103 5.31 1.15 -3.47
C MET A 103 6.07 2.15 -2.57
N MET A 104 6.53 1.71 -1.39
CA MET A 104 7.39 2.53 -0.53
C MET A 104 8.66 2.94 -1.24
N SER A 105 9.34 1.99 -1.89
CA SER A 105 10.62 2.25 -2.57
C SER A 105 10.47 3.15 -3.79
N GLU A 106 9.36 3.04 -4.53
CA GLU A 106 9.01 3.96 -5.60
C GLU A 106 8.70 5.38 -5.10
N THR A 107 8.20 5.52 -3.87
CA THR A 107 7.95 6.83 -3.26
C THR A 107 9.24 7.43 -2.70
N HIS A 108 10.03 6.62 -2.01
CA HIS A 108 11.27 7.03 -1.36
C HIS A 108 12.37 7.45 -2.37
N ARG A 109 12.53 6.71 -3.47
CA ARG A 109 13.49 6.92 -4.59
C ARG A 109 14.98 6.92 -4.25
N THR A 110 15.42 7.57 -3.17
CA THR A 110 16.84 7.74 -2.82
C THR A 110 17.02 7.86 -1.31
N TRP A 111 18.05 7.20 -0.78
CA TRP A 111 18.48 7.34 0.61
C TRP A 111 19.23 8.64 0.90
N ASN A 112 19.68 9.36 -0.15
CA ASN A 112 20.40 10.62 0.00
C ASN A 112 19.41 11.78 0.22
N ARG A 113 18.79 11.79 1.40
CA ARG A 113 17.78 12.76 1.83
C ARG A 113 17.94 13.05 3.32
N ASP A 114 17.44 14.19 3.77
CA ASP A 114 17.56 14.60 5.17
C ASP A 114 16.65 13.76 6.10
N ASP A 115 15.57 13.20 5.56
CA ASP A 115 14.56 12.37 6.25
C ASP A 115 14.88 10.86 6.24
N TRP A 116 16.10 10.46 5.88
CA TRP A 116 16.45 9.04 5.66
C TRP A 116 16.24 8.13 6.89
N GLN A 117 16.33 8.69 8.10
CA GLN A 117 16.11 7.95 9.36
C GLN A 117 14.63 7.56 9.54
N GLU A 118 13.71 8.44 9.16
CA GLU A 118 12.26 8.15 9.21
C GLU A 118 11.91 7.02 8.24
N TRP A 119 12.49 7.06 7.02
CA TRP A 119 12.35 5.98 6.06
C TRP A 119 12.94 4.66 6.57
N LEU A 120 14.10 4.70 7.21
CA LEU A 120 14.72 3.52 7.82
C LEU A 120 13.86 2.90 8.92
N GLY A 121 13.21 3.72 9.75
CA GLY A 121 12.20 3.30 10.71
C GLY A 121 11.04 2.56 10.02
N LEU A 122 10.43 3.19 9.00
CA LEU A 122 9.33 2.59 8.23
C LEU A 122 9.70 1.24 7.59
N TYR A 123 10.87 1.13 6.96
CA TYR A 123 11.33 -0.15 6.38
C TYR A 123 11.59 -1.20 7.47
N SER A 124 12.09 -0.80 8.63
CA SER A 124 12.35 -1.69 9.76
C SER A 124 11.07 -2.20 10.41
N GLU A 125 9.98 -1.42 10.38
CA GLU A 125 8.67 -1.86 10.85
C GLU A 125 8.02 -2.86 9.87
N LEU A 126 8.06 -2.55 8.57
CA LEU A 126 7.30 -3.29 7.56
C LEU A 126 8.04 -4.52 7.02
N VAL A 127 9.37 -4.57 7.15
CA VAL A 127 10.21 -5.67 6.65
C VAL A 127 11.06 -6.24 7.79
N PRO A 128 10.58 -7.30 8.48
CA PRO A 128 11.28 -7.88 9.64
C PRO A 128 12.72 -8.29 9.34
N GLU A 129 13.00 -8.78 8.13
CA GLU A 129 14.35 -9.14 7.70
C GLU A 129 15.27 -7.93 7.59
N TYR A 130 14.72 -6.77 7.22
CA TYR A 130 15.45 -5.51 7.15
C TYR A 130 15.78 -5.00 8.55
N ASN A 131 14.83 -5.10 9.48
CA ASN A 131 15.04 -4.81 10.89
C ASN A 131 16.20 -5.64 11.47
N ALA A 132 16.19 -6.95 11.21
CA ALA A 132 17.25 -7.85 11.66
C ALA A 132 18.62 -7.46 11.08
N ALA A 133 18.67 -7.02 9.82
CA ALA A 133 19.90 -6.53 9.22
C ALA A 133 20.42 -5.24 9.90
N VAL A 134 19.52 -4.30 10.21
CA VAL A 134 19.86 -3.05 10.93
C VAL A 134 20.39 -3.37 12.33
N GLN A 135 19.73 -4.26 13.07
CA GLN A 135 20.19 -4.67 14.40
C GLN A 135 21.59 -5.31 14.37
N ASN A 136 21.84 -6.17 13.38
CA ASN A 136 23.14 -6.80 13.19
C ASN A 136 24.24 -5.78 12.85
N TYR A 137 23.92 -4.79 12.01
CA TYR A 137 24.85 -3.71 11.67
C TYR A 137 25.19 -2.88 12.91
N ASN A 138 24.20 -2.41 13.66
CA ASN A 138 24.40 -1.61 14.88
C ASN A 138 25.26 -2.38 15.89
N SER A 139 24.94 -3.66 16.13
CA SER A 139 25.71 -4.51 17.04
C SER A 139 27.17 -4.68 16.60
N ALA A 140 27.43 -4.77 15.29
CA ALA A 140 28.79 -4.88 14.76
C ALA A 140 29.58 -3.57 14.89
N GLN A 141 28.93 -2.43 14.71
CA GLN A 141 29.53 -1.10 14.87
C GLN A 141 29.90 -0.81 16.33
N GLU A 142 29.00 -1.14 17.26
CA GLU A 142 29.26 -1.08 18.70
C GLU A 142 30.47 -1.94 19.09
N ALA A 143 30.56 -3.16 18.56
CA ALA A 143 31.69 -4.06 18.81
C ALA A 143 33.02 -3.54 18.21
N ALA A 144 32.96 -2.75 17.14
CA ALA A 144 34.13 -2.12 16.52
C ALA A 144 34.61 -0.86 17.26
N GLY A 145 33.81 -0.33 18.21
CA GLY A 145 34.13 0.88 18.95
C GLY A 145 33.94 2.16 18.15
N GLU A 146 33.16 2.11 17.05
CA GLU A 146 32.74 3.30 16.32
C GLU A 146 31.56 3.95 17.07
N ASP A 147 31.62 5.27 17.28
CA ASP A 147 30.53 6.04 17.90
C ASP A 147 29.40 6.22 16.89
N VAL A 148 28.58 5.17 16.76
CA VAL A 148 27.33 5.22 16.03
C VAL A 148 26.26 5.76 16.97
N SER A 149 25.77 6.97 16.69
CA SER A 149 24.41 7.34 17.08
C SER A 149 23.51 6.17 16.70
N PRO A 150 22.70 5.62 17.62
CA PRO A 150 21.75 4.58 17.28
C PRO A 150 20.97 5.03 16.05
N VAL A 151 20.82 4.13 15.08
CA VAL A 151 19.72 4.25 14.14
C VAL A 151 18.47 3.99 14.99
N ASP A 152 17.89 5.06 15.54
CA ASP A 152 16.70 4.98 16.38
C ASP A 152 15.51 4.51 15.52
N ASN A 153 15.13 3.26 15.71
CA ASN A 153 13.91 2.66 15.16
C ASN A 153 12.71 2.97 16.07
N ASN A 154 12.42 4.25 16.30
CA ASN A 154 11.30 4.67 17.14
C ASN A 154 9.97 4.54 16.41
#